data_AF-A0A2D5EMB1-F1
#
_entry.id   AF-A0A2D5EMB1-F1
#
_cell.length_a   1.000
_cell.length_b   1.000
_cell.length_c   1.000
_cell.angle_alpha   90.00
_cell.angle_beta   90.00
_cell.angle_gamma   90.00
#
_symmetry.space_group_name_H-M   'P 1'
#
loop_
_entity.id
_entity.type
_entity.pdbx_description
1 polymer ?
#
loop_
_entity_poly.entity_id
_entity_poly.type
_entity_poly.pdbx_seq_one_letter_code
_entity_poly.pdbx_strand_id
1 'polypeptide(L)'
;MEEWVLYVDESGDFESDPCSCVIGLALRERESAELARQLRACVELCFPLVPWPPHATELNVPITRAAACLLADGGDSAVRDTCAPALAALEGGRGQVEVDRLFAATEARRMPDYVDLQSADGWLRRRAPAAHQALLELRDRQRRHVRALFAQLVQLYGPDDVFVVGAAQKGDGASRADAYSRCLGALLERLLALLQEEGRERVVRFRVATRGVLDPRLRASVPLNARHIVEAVEAAKPFAARLTGADSSVRLVPLEHVTKYDRRVHAGVVLADFLSNRLRSVLRRNTSWARTEEGVRERVGVAAQARARSWEAEVLPALAHEGPARAWLERALGLDPSERPHLGFMRPRWAGEQARLWADAANAGAEVGA
;
A
#
# COMPACT_ATOMS: atom_id res chain seq x y z
N MET A 1 -24.06 -13.04 6.55
CA MET A 1 -23.04 -12.04 6.91
C MET A 1 -21.78 -12.37 6.12
N GLU A 2 -21.37 -11.47 5.24
CA GLU A 2 -20.18 -11.64 4.39
C GLU A 2 -18.95 -11.06 5.11
N GLU A 3 -17.80 -11.73 5.01
CA GLU A 3 -16.57 -11.31 5.69
C GLU A 3 -15.50 -10.87 4.69
N TRP A 4 -14.83 -9.78 5.04
CA TRP A 4 -13.73 -9.20 4.31
C TRP A 4 -12.56 -8.96 5.25
N VAL A 5 -11.35 -8.97 4.71
CA VAL A 5 -10.16 -8.50 5.38
C VAL A 5 -9.49 -7.38 4.60
N LEU A 6 -8.98 -6.38 5.33
CA LEU A 6 -8.21 -5.26 4.79
C LEU A 6 -6.86 -5.18 5.51
N TYR A 7 -5.76 -5.27 4.76
CA TYR A 7 -4.42 -5.00 5.28
C TYR A 7 -3.93 -3.67 4.77
N VAL A 8 -3.53 -2.78 5.67
CA VAL A 8 -3.16 -1.40 5.36
C VAL A 8 -1.72 -1.12 5.73
N ASP A 9 -1.00 -0.49 4.82
CA ASP A 9 0.29 0.15 5.06
C ASP A 9 0.40 1.45 4.26
N GLU A 10 1.41 2.26 4.54
CA GLU A 10 1.65 3.51 3.85
C GLU A 10 3.00 3.54 3.15
N SER A 11 3.20 4.55 2.32
CA SER A 11 4.50 4.83 1.73
C SER A 11 4.68 6.34 1.60
N GLY A 12 5.88 6.78 1.96
CA GLY A 12 6.28 8.17 1.99
C GLY A 12 6.10 8.83 3.35
N ASP A 13 6.92 9.85 3.57
CA ASP A 13 6.87 10.69 4.74
C ASP A 13 5.84 11.79 4.54
N PHE A 14 4.72 11.72 5.26
CA PHE A 14 3.66 12.74 5.20
C PHE A 14 4.14 14.15 5.61
N GLU A 15 5.29 14.26 6.27
CA GLU A 15 5.88 15.52 6.68
C GLU A 15 6.77 16.15 5.61
N SER A 16 7.51 15.36 4.81
CA SER A 16 8.55 15.89 3.92
C SER A 16 8.38 15.50 2.45
N ASP A 17 7.70 14.41 2.15
CA ASP A 17 7.63 13.88 0.80
C ASP A 17 6.63 14.63 -0.10
N PRO A 18 6.91 14.76 -1.40
CA PRO A 18 6.02 15.43 -2.35
C PRO A 18 4.72 14.64 -2.61
N CYS A 19 4.69 13.37 -2.24
CA CYS A 19 3.53 12.50 -2.33
C CYS A 19 3.70 11.36 -1.33
N SER A 20 2.66 11.16 -0.51
CA SER A 20 2.55 10.07 0.45
C SER A 20 1.17 9.42 0.27
N CYS A 21 1.07 8.14 0.58
CA CYS A 21 -0.17 7.39 0.37
C CYS A 21 -0.37 6.30 1.42
N VAL A 22 -1.62 6.07 1.80
CA VAL A 22 -2.08 4.93 2.59
C VAL A 22 -2.77 3.97 1.63
N ILE A 23 -2.34 2.72 1.56
CA ILE A 23 -2.80 1.72 0.60
C ILE A 23 -3.22 0.45 1.34
N GLY A 24 -4.33 -0.13 0.91
CA GLY A 24 -4.90 -1.33 1.47
C GLY A 24 -5.11 -2.42 0.43
N LEU A 25 -4.86 -3.67 0.81
CA LEU A 25 -5.31 -4.86 0.09
C LEU A 25 -6.61 -5.35 0.70
N ALA A 26 -7.72 -5.24 -0.05
CA ALA A 26 -9.01 -5.79 0.35
C ALA A 26 -9.20 -7.18 -0.26
N LEU A 27 -9.63 -8.15 0.57
CA LEU A 27 -9.89 -9.53 0.17
C LEU A 27 -11.25 -9.97 0.74
N ARG A 28 -12.10 -10.59 -0.08
CA ARG A 28 -13.33 -11.27 0.39
C ARG A 28 -12.99 -12.61 1.02
N GLU A 29 -12.45 -12.55 2.22
CA GLU A 29 -12.00 -13.70 2.97
C GLU A 29 -12.14 -13.43 4.48
N ARG A 30 -12.32 -14.50 5.25
CA ARG A 30 -12.27 -14.43 6.70
C ARG A 30 -10.81 -14.43 7.17
N GLU A 31 -10.45 -13.45 7.99
CA GLU A 31 -9.17 -13.46 8.71
C GLU A 31 -9.03 -14.75 9.54
N SER A 32 -7.98 -15.53 9.24
CA SER A 32 -7.69 -16.80 9.91
C SER A 32 -6.17 -17.05 9.99
N ALA A 33 -5.77 -17.91 10.92
CA ALA A 33 -4.38 -18.34 11.05
C ALA A 33 -3.88 -19.09 9.79
N GLU A 34 -4.79 -19.77 9.09
CA GLU A 34 -4.48 -20.48 7.85
C GLU A 34 -4.18 -19.51 6.71
N LEU A 35 -5.01 -18.47 6.54
CA LEU A 35 -4.73 -17.38 5.59
C LEU A 35 -3.38 -16.73 5.87
N ALA A 36 -3.10 -16.42 7.14
CA ALA A 36 -1.82 -15.85 7.57
C ALA A 36 -0.63 -16.71 7.15
N ARG A 37 -0.73 -18.03 7.37
CA ARG A 37 0.29 -19.03 7.04
C ARG A 37 0.50 -19.16 5.54
N GLN A 38 -0.58 -19.22 4.77
CA GLN A 38 -0.54 -19.33 3.31
C GLN A 38 0.10 -18.08 2.68
N LEU A 39 -0.36 -16.89 3.06
CA LEU A 39 0.20 -15.63 2.57
C LEU A 39 1.69 -15.52 2.93
N ARG A 40 2.06 -15.89 4.16
CA ARG A 40 3.46 -15.90 4.59
C ARG A 40 4.32 -16.81 3.73
N ALA A 41 3.88 -18.05 3.53
CA ALA A 41 4.60 -19.02 2.70
C ALA A 41 4.81 -18.49 1.28
N CYS A 42 3.80 -17.86 0.68
CA CYS A 42 3.92 -17.23 -0.63
C CYS A 42 4.94 -16.08 -0.67
N VAL A 43 4.99 -15.24 0.37
CA VAL A 43 5.96 -14.14 0.47
C VAL A 43 7.38 -14.69 0.66
N GLU A 44 7.57 -15.68 1.52
CA GLU A 44 8.87 -16.32 1.75
C GLU A 44 9.40 -17.01 0.48
N LEU A 45 8.52 -17.59 -0.34
CA LEU A 45 8.87 -18.12 -1.67
C LEU A 45 9.31 -17.02 -2.66
N CYS A 46 8.77 -15.80 -2.55
CA CYS A 46 9.20 -14.67 -3.38
C CYS A 46 10.59 -14.15 -2.96
N PHE A 47 10.94 -14.29 -1.69
CA PHE A 47 12.15 -13.74 -1.09
C PHE A 47 12.92 -14.81 -0.30
N PRO A 48 13.42 -15.85 -0.97
CA PRO A 48 14.25 -16.85 -0.31
C PRO A 48 15.43 -16.20 0.42
N LEU A 49 15.76 -16.75 1.59
CA LEU A 49 16.83 -16.31 2.51
C LEU A 49 16.58 -14.97 3.23
N VAL A 50 15.65 -14.13 2.77
CA VAL A 50 15.37 -12.86 3.43
C VAL A 50 14.66 -13.13 4.76
N PRO A 51 15.19 -12.64 5.91
CA PRO A 51 14.56 -12.83 7.21
C PRO A 51 13.16 -12.21 7.25
N TRP A 52 12.26 -12.86 7.99
CA TRP A 52 10.92 -12.31 8.22
C TRP A 52 10.95 -11.20 9.29
N PRO A 53 10.20 -10.09 9.09
CA PRO A 53 9.46 -9.73 7.86
C PRO A 53 10.32 -8.98 6.84
N PRO A 54 10.11 -9.22 5.53
CA PRO A 54 10.80 -8.46 4.49
C PRO A 54 10.19 -7.07 4.30
N HIS A 55 10.99 -6.00 4.40
CA HIS A 55 10.55 -4.64 4.11
C HIS A 55 10.70 -4.27 2.63
N ALA A 56 9.67 -3.66 2.03
CA ALA A 56 9.70 -3.25 0.63
C ALA A 56 10.79 -2.22 0.33
N THR A 57 11.02 -1.27 1.24
CA THR A 57 12.05 -0.23 1.12
C THR A 57 13.46 -0.83 1.03
N GLU A 58 13.79 -1.77 1.93
CA GLU A 58 15.07 -2.48 1.93
C GLU A 58 15.22 -3.33 0.67
N LEU A 59 14.17 -4.09 0.31
CA LEU A 59 14.17 -4.95 -0.86
C LEU A 59 14.25 -4.19 -2.20
N ASN A 60 14.16 -2.86 -2.21
CA ASN A 60 14.47 -2.07 -3.40
C ASN A 60 15.98 -1.91 -3.64
N VAL A 61 16.80 -2.12 -2.61
CA VAL A 61 18.26 -2.09 -2.67
C VAL A 61 18.79 -3.48 -3.08
N PRO A 62 19.53 -3.61 -4.20
CA PRO A 62 20.04 -4.90 -4.67
C PRO A 62 20.89 -5.64 -3.64
N ILE A 63 21.77 -4.94 -2.92
CA ILE A 63 22.69 -5.54 -1.93
C ILE A 63 21.99 -6.33 -0.80
N THR A 64 20.71 -6.06 -0.52
CA THR A 64 19.93 -6.78 0.51
C THR A 64 19.94 -8.29 0.30
N ARG A 65 20.07 -8.78 -0.94
CA ARG A 65 20.13 -10.22 -1.23
C ARG A 65 21.46 -10.83 -0.79
N ALA A 66 22.56 -10.11 -0.95
CA ALA A 66 23.86 -10.53 -0.44
C ALA A 66 23.86 -10.53 1.10
N ALA A 67 23.33 -9.47 1.72
CA ALA A 67 23.17 -9.41 3.18
C ALA A 67 22.31 -10.57 3.73
N ALA A 68 21.21 -10.92 3.05
CA ALA A 68 20.39 -12.07 3.39
C ALA A 68 21.16 -13.40 3.29
N CYS A 69 22.03 -13.56 2.29
CA CYS A 69 22.88 -14.75 2.16
C CYS A 69 23.89 -14.89 3.30
N LEU A 70 24.44 -13.78 3.81
CA LEU A 70 25.34 -13.76 4.97
C LEU A 70 24.63 -14.16 6.27
N LEU A 71 23.35 -13.83 6.40
CA LEU A 71 22.56 -14.13 7.60
C LEU A 71 22.03 -15.57 7.64
N ALA A 72 21.78 -16.17 6.47
CA ALA A 72 21.18 -17.48 6.37
C ALA A 72 22.20 -18.62 6.56
N ASP A 73 21.91 -19.57 7.44
CA ASP A 73 22.75 -20.76 7.69
C ASP A 73 22.67 -21.83 6.57
N GLY A 74 21.78 -21.65 5.59
CA GLY A 74 21.56 -22.54 4.43
C GLY A 74 20.52 -21.97 3.46
N GLY A 75 20.00 -22.77 2.53
CA GLY A 75 18.83 -22.41 1.70
C GLY A 75 19.09 -22.34 0.19
N ASP A 76 18.25 -21.61 -0.55
CA ASP A 76 18.16 -21.60 -2.02
C ASP A 76 19.53 -21.43 -2.71
N SER A 77 19.98 -22.49 -3.40
CA SER A 77 21.29 -22.53 -4.05
C SER A 77 21.39 -21.56 -5.21
N ALA A 78 20.32 -21.40 -6.01
CA ALA A 78 20.33 -20.50 -7.16
C ALA A 78 20.48 -19.03 -6.74
N VAL A 79 19.88 -18.65 -5.61
CA VAL A 79 20.07 -17.32 -5.01
C VAL A 79 21.50 -17.14 -4.51
N ARG A 80 22.05 -18.15 -3.82
CA ARG A 80 23.44 -18.11 -3.33
C ARG A 80 24.44 -18.00 -4.46
N ASP A 81 24.27 -18.77 -5.53
CA ASP A 81 25.13 -18.73 -6.72
C ASP A 81 25.10 -17.34 -7.38
N THR A 82 23.92 -16.74 -7.46
CA THR A 82 23.76 -15.37 -7.99
C THR A 82 24.45 -14.33 -7.09
N CYS A 83 24.41 -14.52 -5.77
CA CYS A 83 25.03 -13.61 -4.80
C CYS A 83 26.53 -13.83 -4.63
N ALA A 84 27.08 -14.99 -4.98
CA ALA A 84 28.46 -15.37 -4.71
C ALA A 84 29.51 -14.35 -5.24
N PRO A 85 29.39 -13.82 -6.48
CA PRO A 85 30.33 -12.79 -6.96
C PRO A 85 30.27 -11.49 -6.15
N ALA A 86 29.08 -11.10 -5.68
CA ALA A 86 28.92 -9.91 -4.84
C ALA A 86 29.52 -10.13 -3.45
N LEU A 87 29.32 -11.32 -2.86
CA LEU A 87 29.92 -11.70 -1.59
C LEU A 87 31.45 -11.73 -1.66
N ALA A 88 32.03 -12.30 -2.71
CA ALA A 88 33.47 -12.29 -2.92
C ALA A 88 34.04 -10.87 -3.06
N ALA A 89 33.33 -9.99 -3.78
CA ALA A 89 33.71 -8.58 -3.89
C ALA A 89 33.64 -7.85 -2.53
N LEU A 90 32.59 -8.08 -1.74
CA LEU A 90 32.45 -7.52 -0.40
C LEU A 90 33.57 -8.00 0.53
N GLU A 91 33.90 -9.29 0.53
CA GLU A 91 35.01 -9.83 1.33
C GLU A 91 36.36 -9.19 0.95
N GLY A 92 36.64 -9.05 -0.34
CA GLY A 92 37.82 -8.31 -0.83
C GLY A 92 37.78 -6.80 -0.53
N GLY A 93 36.62 -6.28 -0.15
CA GLY A 93 36.37 -4.88 0.22
C GLY A 93 36.43 -4.60 1.72
N ARG A 94 36.73 -5.58 2.58
CA ARG A 94 36.89 -5.36 4.03
C ARG A 94 37.92 -4.27 4.32
N GLY A 95 37.68 -3.48 5.36
CA GLY A 95 38.43 -2.27 5.70
C GLY A 95 37.91 -1.00 5.02
N GLN A 96 36.89 -1.11 4.16
CA GLN A 96 36.14 0.04 3.65
C GLN A 96 34.90 0.26 4.54
N VAL A 97 34.66 1.50 4.96
CA VAL A 97 33.61 1.85 5.94
C VAL A 97 32.23 1.37 5.49
N GLU A 98 31.90 1.50 4.21
CA GLU A 98 30.59 1.08 3.68
C GLU A 98 30.38 -0.44 3.76
N VAL A 99 31.46 -1.22 3.59
CA VAL A 99 31.44 -2.68 3.60
C VAL A 99 31.48 -3.21 5.04
N ASP A 100 32.31 -2.62 5.88
CA ASP A 100 32.48 -3.04 7.28
C ASP A 100 31.19 -2.87 8.09
N ARG A 101 30.40 -1.82 7.82
CA ARG A 101 29.08 -1.64 8.46
C ARG A 101 28.10 -2.76 8.10
N LEU A 102 28.08 -3.18 6.83
CA LEU A 102 27.26 -4.30 6.39
C LEU A 102 27.68 -5.59 7.11
N PHE A 103 28.98 -5.90 7.15
CA PHE A 103 29.47 -7.08 7.85
C PHE A 103 29.17 -7.03 9.35
N ALA A 104 29.45 -5.92 10.02
CA ALA A 104 29.19 -5.76 11.45
C ALA A 104 27.72 -6.02 11.82
N ALA A 105 26.77 -5.56 11.00
CA ALA A 105 25.35 -5.85 11.20
C ALA A 105 25.04 -7.35 11.01
N THR A 106 25.57 -7.97 9.95
CA THR A 106 25.31 -9.39 9.65
C THR A 106 25.99 -10.35 10.63
N GLU A 107 27.21 -10.04 11.09
CA GLU A 107 27.92 -10.77 12.15
C GLU A 107 27.16 -10.68 13.49
N ALA A 108 26.51 -9.55 13.75
CA ALA A 108 25.56 -9.38 14.86
C ALA A 108 24.19 -10.07 14.62
N ARG A 109 24.05 -10.90 13.57
CA ARG A 109 22.83 -11.62 13.18
C ARG A 109 21.62 -10.70 12.98
N ARG A 110 21.85 -9.49 12.46
CA ARG A 110 20.79 -8.52 12.11
C ARG A 110 20.90 -8.11 10.65
N MET A 111 19.76 -7.80 10.04
CA MET A 111 19.75 -7.13 8.74
C MET A 111 20.37 -5.73 8.91
N PRO A 112 21.30 -5.30 8.03
CA PRO A 112 21.76 -3.92 8.01
C PRO A 112 20.59 -2.97 7.75
N ASP A 113 20.64 -1.78 8.33
CA ASP A 113 19.58 -0.80 8.09
C ASP A 113 19.64 -0.24 6.66
N TYR A 114 18.62 0.53 6.29
CA TYR A 114 18.50 1.07 4.95
C TYR A 114 19.69 1.95 4.51
N VAL A 115 20.30 2.71 5.42
CA VAL A 115 21.41 3.62 5.11
C VAL A 115 22.68 2.81 4.85
N ASP A 116 22.93 1.78 5.65
CA ASP A 116 24.05 0.87 5.47
C ASP A 116 23.91 0.05 4.18
N LEU A 117 22.70 -0.44 3.88
CA LEU A 117 22.40 -1.11 2.62
C LEU A 117 22.66 -0.18 1.41
N GLN A 118 22.19 1.07 1.44
CA GLN A 118 22.45 2.01 0.34
C GLN A 118 23.94 2.30 0.14
N SER A 119 24.68 2.45 1.24
CA SER A 119 26.11 2.75 1.20
C SER A 119 26.89 1.59 0.59
N ALA A 120 26.64 0.36 1.05
CA ALA A 120 27.26 -0.85 0.52
C ALA A 120 26.86 -1.14 -0.94
N ASP A 121 25.60 -0.90 -1.32
CA ASP A 121 25.13 -1.04 -2.70
C ASP A 121 25.85 -0.04 -3.64
N GLY A 122 25.99 1.20 -3.18
CA GLY A 122 26.73 2.24 -3.90
C GLY A 122 28.20 1.89 -4.08
N TRP A 123 28.83 1.28 -3.06
CA TRP A 123 30.19 0.76 -3.15
C TRP A 123 30.30 -0.38 -4.16
N LEU A 124 29.42 -1.39 -4.07
CA LEU A 124 29.43 -2.56 -4.96
C LEU A 124 29.25 -2.14 -6.42
N ARG A 125 28.33 -1.21 -6.69
CA ARG A 125 28.11 -0.66 -8.03
C ARG A 125 29.37 -0.05 -8.65
N ARG A 126 30.22 0.59 -7.85
CA ARG A 126 31.47 1.21 -8.32
C ARG A 126 32.60 0.18 -8.49
N ARG A 127 32.69 -0.80 -7.60
CA ARG A 127 33.85 -1.72 -7.50
C ARG A 127 33.65 -3.04 -8.23
N ALA A 128 32.43 -3.53 -8.31
CA ALA A 128 32.06 -4.79 -8.96
C ALA A 128 30.72 -4.63 -9.72
N PRO A 129 30.67 -3.81 -10.79
CA PRO A 129 29.44 -3.48 -11.49
C PRO A 129 28.70 -4.70 -12.07
N ALA A 130 29.43 -5.73 -12.52
CA ALA A 130 28.82 -6.96 -13.02
C ALA A 130 28.09 -7.74 -11.91
N ALA A 131 28.67 -7.81 -10.70
CA ALA A 131 28.03 -8.44 -9.55
C ALA A 131 26.80 -7.64 -9.09
N HIS A 132 26.91 -6.30 -9.08
CA HIS A 132 25.77 -5.42 -8.80
C HIS A 132 24.62 -5.62 -9.80
N GLN A 133 24.94 -5.75 -11.09
CA GLN A 133 23.97 -6.01 -12.14
C GLN A 133 23.25 -7.37 -11.95
N ALA A 134 23.97 -8.43 -11.56
CA ALA A 134 23.35 -9.71 -11.24
C ALA A 134 22.36 -9.59 -10.05
N LEU A 135 22.69 -8.80 -9.03
CA LEU A 135 21.76 -8.54 -7.92
C LEU A 135 20.53 -7.71 -8.35
N LEU A 136 20.71 -6.77 -9.29
CA LEU A 136 19.60 -6.01 -9.88
C LEU A 136 18.62 -6.95 -10.62
N GLU A 137 19.15 -7.88 -11.42
CA GLU A 137 18.34 -8.85 -12.15
C GLU A 137 17.59 -9.80 -11.21
N LEU A 138 18.26 -10.25 -10.13
CA LEU A 138 17.64 -11.03 -9.06
C LEU A 138 16.50 -10.27 -8.39
N ARG A 139 16.71 -9.00 -8.02
CA ARG A 139 15.68 -8.12 -7.46
C ARG A 139 14.50 -8.01 -8.40
N ASP A 140 14.73 -7.78 -9.69
CA ASP A 140 13.66 -7.60 -10.66
C ASP A 140 12.90 -8.90 -10.92
N ARG A 141 13.57 -10.06 -10.87
CA ARG A 141 12.91 -11.37 -10.86
C ARG A 141 11.98 -11.55 -9.65
N GLN A 142 12.47 -11.27 -8.45
CA GLN A 142 11.64 -11.34 -7.23
C GLN A 142 10.46 -10.36 -7.27
N ARG A 143 10.66 -9.16 -7.83
CA ARG A 143 9.57 -8.20 -8.04
C ARG A 143 8.49 -8.73 -8.97
N ARG A 144 8.87 -9.46 -10.02
CA ARG A 144 7.91 -10.17 -10.90
C ARG A 144 7.18 -11.28 -10.15
N HIS A 145 7.87 -12.03 -9.28
CA HIS A 145 7.21 -13.06 -8.45
C HIS A 145 6.14 -12.47 -7.52
N VAL A 146 6.42 -11.34 -6.84
CA VAL A 146 5.40 -10.67 -6.02
C VAL A 146 4.21 -10.17 -6.86
N ARG A 147 4.45 -9.66 -8.07
CA ARG A 147 3.35 -9.30 -8.98
C ARG A 147 2.53 -10.54 -9.38
N ALA A 148 3.20 -11.66 -9.64
CA ALA A 148 2.53 -12.92 -9.95
C ALA A 148 1.71 -13.44 -8.76
N LEU A 149 2.21 -13.30 -7.53
CA LEU A 149 1.46 -13.62 -6.31
C LEU A 149 0.15 -12.82 -6.23
N PHE A 150 0.21 -11.51 -6.45
CA PHE A 150 -0.99 -10.68 -6.48
C PHE A 150 -1.97 -11.10 -7.59
N ALA A 151 -1.47 -11.42 -8.79
CA ALA A 151 -2.30 -11.93 -9.87
C ALA A 151 -2.94 -13.30 -9.52
N GLN A 152 -2.22 -14.17 -8.80
CA GLN A 152 -2.75 -15.44 -8.30
C GLN A 152 -3.87 -15.22 -7.26
N LEU A 153 -3.76 -14.22 -6.38
CA LEU A 153 -4.84 -13.85 -5.47
C LEU A 153 -6.10 -13.44 -6.26
N VAL A 154 -5.94 -12.61 -7.29
CA VAL A 154 -7.06 -12.22 -8.17
C VAL A 154 -7.67 -13.44 -8.89
N GLN A 155 -6.85 -14.40 -9.33
CA GLN A 155 -7.35 -15.63 -9.95
C GLN A 155 -8.11 -16.54 -8.96
N LEU A 156 -7.65 -16.61 -7.71
CA LEU A 156 -8.23 -17.48 -6.69
C LEU A 156 -9.59 -16.97 -6.20
N TYR A 157 -9.67 -15.66 -5.95
CA TYR A 157 -10.85 -15.04 -5.34
C TYR A 157 -11.79 -14.40 -6.37
N GLY A 158 -11.26 -13.95 -7.51
CA GLY A 158 -11.98 -13.20 -8.52
C GLY A 158 -11.69 -11.68 -8.47
N PRO A 159 -11.87 -10.97 -9.60
CA PRO A 159 -11.50 -9.56 -9.72
C PRO A 159 -12.38 -8.59 -8.91
N ASP A 160 -13.59 -8.99 -8.54
CA ASP A 160 -14.50 -8.19 -7.70
C ASP A 160 -14.32 -8.45 -6.19
N ASP A 161 -13.52 -9.46 -5.84
CA ASP A 161 -13.33 -9.96 -4.48
C ASP A 161 -11.89 -9.71 -3.97
N VAL A 162 -11.00 -9.18 -4.83
CA VAL A 162 -9.63 -8.75 -4.49
C VAL A 162 -9.30 -7.46 -5.23
N PHE A 163 -9.09 -6.39 -4.48
CA PHE A 163 -8.73 -5.09 -5.05
C PHE A 163 -7.84 -4.28 -4.13
N VAL A 164 -7.16 -3.30 -4.72
CA VAL A 164 -6.43 -2.28 -3.97
C VAL A 164 -7.37 -1.11 -3.71
N VAL A 165 -7.45 -0.71 -2.45
CA VAL A 165 -8.12 0.52 -2.01
C VAL A 165 -7.07 1.46 -1.42
N GLY A 166 -7.23 2.76 -1.51
CA GLY A 166 -6.19 3.66 -1.02
C GLY A 166 -6.52 5.12 -1.09
N ALA A 167 -5.64 5.92 -0.50
CA ALA A 167 -5.66 7.37 -0.59
C ALA A 167 -4.25 7.92 -0.71
N ALA A 168 -4.08 8.97 -1.52
CA ALA A 168 -2.84 9.70 -1.62
C ALA A 168 -3.03 11.18 -1.31
N GLN A 169 -2.03 11.77 -0.66
CA GLN A 169 -1.90 13.22 -0.52
C GLN A 169 -0.67 13.68 -1.28
N LYS A 170 -0.83 14.75 -2.06
CA LYS A 170 0.29 15.46 -2.68
C LYS A 170 0.71 16.65 -1.80
N GLY A 171 2.01 16.93 -1.73
CA GLY A 171 2.59 17.90 -0.80
C GLY A 171 2.36 19.37 -1.14
N ASP A 172 1.38 19.72 -1.99
CA ASP A 172 1.18 21.03 -2.60
C ASP A 172 0.38 22.03 -1.75
N GLY A 173 0.69 22.12 -0.45
CA GLY A 173 0.25 23.22 0.42
C GLY A 173 -0.98 22.94 1.30
N ALA A 174 -1.54 21.72 1.27
CA ALA A 174 -2.51 21.29 2.28
C ALA A 174 -1.84 21.16 3.66
N SER A 175 -2.60 21.46 4.73
CA SER A 175 -2.13 21.28 6.11
C SER A 175 -1.57 19.87 6.29
N ARG A 176 -0.28 19.75 6.63
CA ARG A 176 0.37 18.45 6.88
C ARG A 176 -0.05 17.87 8.24
N ALA A 177 -0.64 18.69 9.12
CA ALA A 177 -1.26 18.21 10.35
C ALA A 177 -2.33 17.17 10.00
N ASP A 178 -2.23 15.99 10.58
CA ASP A 178 -3.19 14.88 10.42
C ASP A 178 -3.33 14.30 8.99
N ALA A 179 -2.34 14.54 8.13
CA ALA A 179 -2.36 14.06 6.73
C ALA A 179 -2.53 12.54 6.60
N TYR A 180 -1.87 11.78 7.50
CA TYR A 180 -2.02 10.34 7.58
C TYR A 180 -3.46 9.92 7.89
N SER A 181 -4.06 10.45 8.97
CA SER A 181 -5.39 10.02 9.40
C SER A 181 -6.46 10.40 8.38
N ARG A 182 -6.32 11.54 7.70
CA ARG A 182 -7.20 11.88 6.58
C ARG A 182 -7.08 10.90 5.41
N CYS A 183 -5.85 10.50 5.04
CA CYS A 183 -5.67 9.49 4.00
C CYS A 183 -6.25 8.13 4.43
N LEU A 184 -6.06 7.73 5.69
CA LEU A 184 -6.68 6.52 6.22
C LEU A 184 -8.22 6.61 6.18
N GLY A 185 -8.79 7.76 6.58
CA GLY A 185 -10.23 8.02 6.51
C GLY A 185 -10.76 7.92 5.08
N ALA A 186 -10.09 8.53 4.10
CA ALA A 186 -10.48 8.43 2.68
C ALA A 186 -10.40 7.01 2.12
N LEU A 187 -9.37 6.25 2.52
CA LEU A 187 -9.26 4.84 2.14
C LEU A 187 -10.48 4.07 2.66
N LEU A 188 -10.78 4.21 3.95
CA LEU A 188 -11.89 3.50 4.60
C LEU A 188 -13.24 3.93 4.02
N GLU A 189 -13.41 5.22 3.70
CA GLU A 189 -14.58 5.76 3.00
C GLU A 189 -14.80 5.08 1.65
N ARG A 190 -13.76 4.97 0.81
CA ARG A 190 -13.87 4.29 -0.50
C ARG A 190 -14.23 2.82 -0.31
N LEU A 191 -13.64 2.16 0.67
CA LEU A 191 -13.95 0.76 0.96
C LEU A 191 -15.42 0.58 1.37
N LEU A 192 -15.90 1.42 2.29
CA LEU A 192 -17.30 1.40 2.72
C LEU A 192 -18.25 1.63 1.55
N ALA A 193 -17.99 2.64 0.72
CA ALA A 193 -18.83 2.97 -0.41
C ALA A 193 -18.86 1.85 -1.48
N LEU A 194 -17.71 1.22 -1.77
CA LEU A 194 -17.64 0.12 -2.73
C LEU A 194 -18.34 -1.15 -2.24
N LEU A 195 -18.27 -1.45 -0.94
CA LEU A 195 -18.84 -2.67 -0.35
C LEU A 195 -20.29 -2.49 0.12
N GLN A 196 -20.85 -1.29 0.03
CA GLN A 196 -22.21 -1.01 0.45
C GLN A 196 -23.21 -1.75 -0.43
N GLU A 197 -24.15 -2.47 0.19
CA GLU A 197 -25.28 -3.07 -0.51
C GLU A 197 -26.48 -3.11 0.44
N GLU A 198 -27.66 -2.77 -0.07
CA GLU A 198 -28.89 -2.81 0.69
C GLU A 198 -29.24 -4.24 1.10
N GLY A 199 -29.72 -4.43 2.33
CA GLY A 199 -30.15 -5.74 2.84
C GLY A 199 -29.02 -6.76 3.07
N ARG A 200 -27.75 -6.41 2.86
CA ARG A 200 -26.60 -7.31 3.08
C ARG A 200 -25.61 -6.76 4.09
N GLU A 201 -25.55 -7.38 5.26
CA GLU A 201 -24.55 -7.06 6.27
C GLU A 201 -23.18 -7.65 5.92
N ARG A 202 -22.15 -6.79 6.00
CA ARG A 202 -20.74 -7.15 5.81
C ARG A 202 -19.89 -6.76 7.00
N VAL A 203 -18.85 -7.54 7.26
CA VAL A 203 -17.84 -7.22 8.27
C VAL A 203 -16.48 -7.16 7.61
N VAL A 204 -15.85 -5.98 7.63
CA VAL A 204 -14.48 -5.78 7.20
C VAL A 204 -13.60 -5.77 8.44
N ARG A 205 -12.78 -6.81 8.59
CA ARG A 205 -11.74 -6.86 9.61
C ARG A 205 -10.46 -6.25 9.07
N PHE A 206 -9.81 -5.35 9.80
CA PHE A 206 -8.65 -4.68 9.25
C PHE A 206 -7.46 -4.56 10.20
N ARG A 207 -6.27 -4.54 9.61
CA ARG A 207 -4.97 -4.34 10.28
C ARG A 207 -4.25 -3.16 9.66
N VAL A 208 -3.64 -2.34 10.51
CA VAL A 208 -2.84 -1.18 10.10
C VAL A 208 -1.45 -1.30 10.73
N ALA A 209 -0.40 -1.12 9.93
CA ALA A 209 0.97 -1.14 10.42
C ALA A 209 1.27 -0.01 11.42
N THR A 210 2.18 -0.23 12.37
CA THR A 210 2.65 0.81 13.30
C THR A 210 3.48 1.86 12.60
N ARG A 211 3.18 3.13 12.88
CA ARG A 211 3.92 4.31 12.37
C ARG A 211 3.98 5.45 13.35
N GLY A 212 4.88 6.40 13.07
CA GLY A 212 4.80 7.75 13.62
C GLY A 212 3.77 8.56 12.85
N VAL A 213 2.81 9.15 13.55
CA VAL A 213 1.78 10.03 12.98
C VAL A 213 1.82 11.36 13.70
N LEU A 214 1.66 12.44 12.96
CA LEU A 214 1.60 13.78 13.54
C LEU A 214 0.24 13.98 14.22
N ASP A 215 0.23 13.94 15.55
CA ASP A 215 -0.98 14.18 16.35
C ASP A 215 -1.28 15.69 16.39
N PRO A 216 -2.44 16.15 15.87
CA PRO A 216 -2.76 17.57 15.81
C PRO A 216 -2.93 18.22 17.20
N ARG A 217 -3.29 17.44 18.23
CA ARG A 217 -3.47 17.92 19.61
C ARG A 217 -2.13 18.12 20.31
N LEU A 218 -1.16 17.25 20.02
CA LEU A 218 0.18 17.31 20.62
C LEU A 218 1.18 18.10 19.76
N ARG A 219 0.86 18.33 18.48
CA ARG A 219 1.75 18.93 17.47
C ARG A 219 3.11 18.22 17.42
N ALA A 220 3.09 16.90 17.62
CA ALA A 220 4.26 16.05 17.66
C ALA A 220 3.98 14.73 16.96
N SER A 221 5.04 14.12 16.41
CA SER A 221 4.97 12.76 15.90
C SER A 221 4.86 11.80 17.08
N VAL A 222 3.78 11.02 17.11
CA VAL A 222 3.52 10.00 18.12
C VAL A 222 3.26 8.66 17.45
N PRO A 223 3.46 7.53 18.16
CA PRO A 223 3.01 6.25 17.63
C PRO A 223 1.51 6.26 17.32
N LEU A 224 1.14 5.74 16.15
CA LEU A 224 -0.24 5.42 15.81
C LEU A 224 -0.83 4.58 16.96
N ASN A 225 -2.10 4.81 17.28
CA ASN A 225 -2.77 4.16 18.40
C ASN A 225 -4.27 3.99 18.09
N ALA A 226 -4.99 3.32 18.99
CA ALA A 226 -6.40 3.01 18.85
C ALA A 226 -7.27 4.24 18.55
N ARG A 227 -6.98 5.39 19.17
CA ARG A 227 -7.78 6.61 19.01
C ARG A 227 -7.75 7.08 17.56
N HIS A 228 -6.57 7.14 16.96
CA HIS A 228 -6.41 7.56 15.55
C HIS A 228 -7.19 6.67 14.59
N ILE A 229 -7.21 5.35 14.84
CA ILE A 229 -7.98 4.42 14.01
C ILE A 229 -9.48 4.64 14.17
N VAL A 230 -9.96 4.79 15.40
CA VAL A 230 -11.39 5.06 15.67
C VAL A 230 -11.80 6.39 15.02
N GLU A 231 -11.01 7.44 15.18
CA GLU A 231 -11.25 8.76 14.55
C GLU A 231 -11.33 8.64 13.03
N ALA A 232 -10.43 7.87 12.38
CA ALA A 232 -10.48 7.65 10.93
C ALA A 232 -11.72 6.84 10.49
N VAL A 233 -12.12 5.82 11.26
CA VAL A 233 -13.33 5.02 11.00
C VAL A 233 -14.58 5.88 11.11
N GLU A 234 -14.71 6.67 12.18
CA GLU A 234 -15.87 7.54 12.38
C GLU A 234 -15.93 8.66 11.34
N ALA A 235 -14.78 9.21 10.92
CA ALA A 235 -14.73 10.20 9.85
C ALA A 235 -15.13 9.64 8.47
N ALA A 236 -14.91 8.35 8.22
CA ALA A 236 -15.23 7.71 6.94
C ALA A 236 -16.74 7.48 6.72
N LYS A 237 -17.51 7.19 7.79
CA LYS A 237 -18.93 6.79 7.67
C LYS A 237 -19.83 7.86 7.06
N PRO A 238 -19.82 9.14 7.52
CA PRO A 238 -20.75 10.13 6.99
C PRO A 238 -20.53 10.40 5.50
N PHE A 239 -19.27 10.37 5.05
CA PHE A 239 -18.96 10.60 3.66
C PHE A 239 -19.32 9.41 2.78
N ALA A 240 -19.06 8.18 3.25
CA ALA A 240 -19.52 6.97 2.56
C ALA A 240 -21.05 6.98 2.39
N ALA A 241 -21.80 7.31 3.44
CA ALA A 241 -23.26 7.42 3.37
C ALA A 241 -23.74 8.47 2.37
N ARG A 242 -23.04 9.62 2.26
CA ARG A 242 -23.32 10.64 1.24
C ARG A 242 -23.02 10.16 -0.18
N LEU A 243 -22.03 9.29 -0.37
CA LEU A 243 -21.73 8.72 -1.68
C LEU A 243 -22.80 7.72 -2.11
N THR A 244 -23.27 6.89 -1.19
CA THR A 244 -24.17 5.77 -1.51
C THR A 244 -25.66 6.09 -1.33
N GLY A 245 -26.00 7.18 -0.65
CA GLY A 245 -27.37 7.54 -0.31
C GLY A 245 -27.98 6.71 0.84
N ALA A 246 -27.19 5.88 1.51
CA ALA A 246 -27.66 4.95 2.53
C ALA A 246 -26.65 4.81 3.69
N ASP A 247 -27.15 4.56 4.90
CA ASP A 247 -26.31 4.20 6.03
C ASP A 247 -25.54 2.91 5.76
N SER A 248 -24.30 2.84 6.27
CA SER A 248 -23.44 1.74 5.87
C SER A 248 -23.86 0.39 6.47
N SER A 249 -24.14 -0.59 5.61
CA SER A 249 -24.33 -2.00 6.00
C SER A 249 -23.01 -2.73 6.25
N VAL A 250 -21.89 -2.02 6.08
CA VAL A 250 -20.52 -2.52 6.22
C VAL A 250 -19.97 -2.09 7.58
N ARG A 251 -19.66 -3.07 8.42
CA ARG A 251 -19.05 -2.84 9.73
C ARG A 251 -17.53 -2.99 9.66
N LEU A 252 -16.81 -1.92 9.99
CA LEU A 252 -15.35 -1.93 10.15
C LEU A 252 -14.97 -2.40 11.56
N VAL A 253 -14.12 -3.42 11.64
CA VAL A 253 -13.64 -4.01 12.91
C VAL A 253 -12.11 -4.06 12.91
N PRO A 254 -11.41 -3.22 13.69
CA PRO A 254 -9.96 -3.33 13.81
C PRO A 254 -9.60 -4.64 14.54
N LEU A 255 -8.75 -5.47 13.93
CA LEU A 255 -8.30 -6.75 14.50
C LEU A 255 -7.30 -6.58 15.64
N GLU A 256 -6.44 -5.58 15.47
CA GLU A 256 -5.48 -5.10 16.47
C GLU A 256 -5.54 -3.59 16.40
N HIS A 257 -5.34 -2.94 17.55
CA HIS A 257 -5.31 -1.48 17.56
C HIS A 257 -4.19 -0.94 16.67
N VAL A 258 -3.02 -1.60 16.61
CA VAL A 258 -1.96 -1.33 15.62
C VAL A 258 -1.04 -2.54 15.54
N THR A 259 -0.68 -2.99 14.33
CA THR A 259 0.21 -4.14 14.13
C THR A 259 1.66 -3.67 14.04
N LYS A 260 2.48 -4.06 15.01
CA LYS A 260 3.93 -3.80 14.98
C LYS A 260 4.58 -4.54 13.81
N TYR A 261 5.43 -3.85 13.06
CA TYR A 261 6.21 -4.46 11.98
C TYR A 261 7.42 -5.20 12.58
N ASP A 262 7.17 -6.35 13.21
CA ASP A 262 8.18 -7.20 13.84
C ASP A 262 8.08 -8.65 13.34
N ARG A 263 8.80 -9.59 13.96
CA ARG A 263 8.83 -11.01 13.58
C ARG A 263 7.45 -11.70 13.57
N ARG A 264 6.43 -11.09 14.19
CA ARG A 264 5.05 -11.59 14.28
C ARG A 264 4.08 -10.84 13.36
N VAL A 265 4.54 -9.86 12.59
CA VAL A 265 3.66 -9.11 11.67
C VAL A 265 2.92 -10.05 10.73
N HIS A 266 1.64 -9.76 10.50
CA HIS A 266 0.80 -10.52 9.60
C HIS A 266 1.28 -10.35 8.14
N ALA A 267 1.33 -11.44 7.37
CA ALA A 267 1.82 -11.40 6.00
C ALA A 267 1.01 -10.48 5.07
N GLY A 268 -0.28 -10.32 5.34
CA GLY A 268 -1.12 -9.33 4.65
C GLY A 268 -0.62 -7.89 4.80
N VAL A 269 -0.08 -7.50 5.97
CA VAL A 269 0.50 -6.16 6.18
C VAL A 269 1.81 -6.01 5.40
N VAL A 270 2.62 -7.07 5.32
CA VAL A 270 3.81 -7.10 4.45
C VAL A 270 3.43 -6.96 2.97
N LEU A 271 2.34 -7.58 2.53
CA LEU A 271 1.82 -7.38 1.17
C LEU A 271 1.35 -5.93 0.95
N ALA A 272 0.70 -5.32 1.94
CA ALA A 272 0.30 -3.91 1.89
C ALA A 272 1.51 -2.96 1.78
N ASP A 273 2.63 -3.24 2.47
CA ASP A 273 3.91 -2.52 2.33
C ASP A 273 4.44 -2.54 0.88
N PHE A 274 4.39 -3.73 0.25
CA PHE A 274 4.78 -3.86 -1.15
C PHE A 274 3.86 -3.09 -2.08
N LEU A 275 2.56 -3.08 -1.83
CA LEU A 275 1.59 -2.31 -2.61
C LEU A 275 1.85 -0.81 -2.44
N SER A 276 1.92 -0.32 -1.20
CA SER A 276 2.10 1.11 -0.91
C SER A 276 3.34 1.67 -1.60
N ASN A 277 4.48 0.97 -1.46
CA ASN A 277 5.75 1.37 -2.09
C ASN A 277 5.68 1.38 -3.64
N ARG A 278 5.05 0.38 -4.24
CA ARG A 278 4.91 0.30 -5.71
C ARG A 278 3.96 1.35 -6.27
N LEU A 279 2.87 1.63 -5.55
CA LEU A 279 1.82 2.52 -6.02
C LEU A 279 2.14 4.00 -5.78
N ARG A 280 2.88 4.34 -4.71
CA ARG A 280 3.32 5.73 -4.45
C ARG A 280 3.89 6.43 -5.69
N SER A 281 4.75 5.75 -6.45
CA SER A 281 5.36 6.34 -7.64
C SER A 281 4.47 6.35 -8.88
N VAL A 282 3.34 5.62 -8.89
CA VAL A 282 2.25 5.80 -9.86
C VAL A 282 1.44 7.04 -9.47
N LEU A 283 0.99 7.10 -8.21
CA LEU A 283 0.08 8.14 -7.70
C LEU A 283 0.70 9.54 -7.73
N ARG A 284 2.03 9.64 -7.61
CA ARG A 284 2.76 10.91 -7.76
C ARG A 284 2.63 11.55 -9.15
N ARG A 285 2.39 10.75 -10.19
CA ARG A 285 2.41 11.21 -11.59
C ARG A 285 1.15 12.03 -11.93
N ASN A 286 1.33 13.08 -12.73
CA ASN A 286 0.21 13.86 -13.25
C ASN A 286 -0.32 13.23 -14.55
N THR A 287 -1.16 12.19 -14.43
CA THR A 287 -1.72 11.43 -15.56
C THR A 287 -3.25 11.34 -15.46
N SER A 288 -3.94 10.82 -16.47
CA SER A 288 -5.38 10.51 -16.39
C SER A 288 -5.64 9.31 -15.47
N TRP A 289 -6.89 9.13 -15.03
CA TRP A 289 -7.31 7.96 -14.27
C TRP A 289 -7.00 6.67 -15.02
N ALA A 290 -7.34 6.57 -16.32
CA ALA A 290 -7.08 5.38 -17.13
C ALA A 290 -5.60 4.97 -17.13
N ARG A 291 -4.67 5.93 -17.24
CA ARG A 291 -3.22 5.66 -17.18
C ARG A 291 -2.73 5.32 -15.77
N THR A 292 -3.36 5.91 -14.75
CA THR A 292 -3.10 5.54 -13.35
C THR A 292 -3.54 4.10 -13.08
N GLU A 293 -4.73 3.70 -13.53
CA GLU A 293 -5.29 2.35 -13.40
C GLU A 293 -4.42 1.31 -14.11
N GLU A 294 -4.04 1.58 -15.37
CA GLU A 294 -3.10 0.77 -16.14
C GLU A 294 -1.77 0.63 -15.39
N GLY A 295 -1.20 1.73 -14.91
CA GLY A 295 0.05 1.73 -14.15
C GLY A 295 -0.03 0.99 -12.81
N VAL A 296 -1.19 0.98 -12.15
CA VAL A 296 -1.44 0.13 -10.98
C VAL A 296 -1.40 -1.34 -11.42
N ARG A 297 -2.22 -1.73 -12.40
CA ARG A 297 -2.34 -3.11 -12.88
C ARG A 297 -1.00 -3.68 -13.37
N GLU A 298 -0.21 -2.89 -14.08
CA GLU A 298 1.13 -3.27 -14.55
C GLU A 298 2.11 -3.55 -13.40
N ARG A 299 2.01 -2.82 -12.29
CA ARG A 299 2.98 -2.91 -11.19
C ARG A 299 2.63 -3.91 -10.12
N VAL A 300 1.35 -4.02 -9.81
CA VAL A 300 0.89 -4.87 -8.71
C VAL A 300 0.01 -6.02 -9.18
N GLY A 301 -0.58 -5.99 -10.38
CA GLY A 301 -1.41 -7.09 -10.88
C GLY A 301 -2.80 -7.20 -10.25
N VAL A 302 -3.17 -6.25 -9.38
CA VAL A 302 -4.48 -6.12 -8.73
C VAL A 302 -5.13 -4.82 -9.20
N ALA A 303 -6.45 -4.81 -9.37
CA ALA A 303 -7.20 -3.64 -9.80
C ALA A 303 -7.23 -2.54 -8.72
N ALA A 304 -7.20 -1.28 -9.15
CA ALA A 304 -7.50 -0.10 -8.32
C ALA A 304 -8.92 0.44 -8.60
N GLN A 305 -9.77 -0.42 -9.13
CA GLN A 305 -11.19 -0.19 -9.37
C GLN A 305 -11.93 -1.45 -8.94
N ALA A 306 -13.14 -1.27 -8.42
CA ALA A 306 -13.97 -2.38 -7.97
C ALA A 306 -15.42 -2.09 -8.33
N ARG A 307 -16.21 -3.15 -8.48
CA ARG A 307 -17.66 -3.01 -8.64
C ARG A 307 -18.26 -2.43 -7.37
N ALA A 308 -18.95 -1.31 -7.50
CA ALA A 308 -19.75 -0.76 -6.42
C ALA A 308 -21.00 -1.62 -6.23
N ARG A 309 -21.11 -2.28 -5.07
CA ARG A 309 -22.19 -3.26 -4.84
C ARG A 309 -23.58 -2.62 -4.79
N SER A 310 -23.66 -1.33 -4.46
CA SER A 310 -24.90 -0.54 -4.46
C SER A 310 -25.43 -0.21 -5.86
N TRP A 311 -24.57 -0.29 -6.87
CA TRP A 311 -24.86 0.14 -8.23
C TRP A 311 -24.47 -0.98 -9.19
N GLU A 312 -25.31 -2.02 -9.30
CA GLU A 312 -25.04 -3.40 -9.79
C GLU A 312 -24.20 -3.57 -11.09
N ALA A 313 -23.84 -2.51 -11.81
CA ALA A 313 -23.00 -2.51 -13.01
C ALA A 313 -21.80 -1.53 -12.99
N GLU A 314 -21.64 -0.68 -11.97
CA GLU A 314 -20.62 0.37 -11.99
C GLU A 314 -19.29 -0.08 -11.40
N VAL A 315 -18.23 0.04 -12.20
CA VAL A 315 -16.85 -0.13 -11.76
C VAL A 315 -16.29 1.24 -11.42
N LEU A 316 -15.97 1.45 -10.14
CA LEU A 316 -15.53 2.74 -9.65
C LEU A 316 -14.10 2.72 -9.11
N PRO A 317 -13.41 3.87 -9.15
CA PRO A 317 -12.09 4.00 -8.57
C PRO A 317 -12.09 3.67 -7.07
N ALA A 318 -11.19 2.78 -6.65
CA ALA A 318 -10.95 2.47 -5.24
C ALA A 318 -9.84 3.34 -4.63
N LEU A 319 -9.28 4.28 -5.40
CA LEU A 319 -8.25 5.20 -4.96
C LEU A 319 -8.82 6.62 -4.80
N ALA A 320 -8.55 7.23 -3.66
CA ALA A 320 -8.90 8.61 -3.35
C ALA A 320 -7.69 9.54 -3.38
N HIS A 321 -7.97 10.83 -3.44
CA HIS A 321 -6.98 11.87 -3.24
C HIS A 321 -7.43 12.81 -2.13
N GLU A 322 -6.58 12.95 -1.10
CA GLU A 322 -6.78 13.92 -0.03
C GLU A 322 -6.31 15.31 -0.48
N GLY A 323 -7.24 16.26 -0.58
CA GLY A 323 -6.97 17.64 -1.00
C GLY A 323 -8.05 18.21 -1.93
N PRO A 324 -7.67 19.01 -2.96
CA PRO A 324 -8.64 19.72 -3.81
C PRO A 324 -9.68 18.82 -4.50
N ALA A 325 -9.30 17.58 -4.87
CA ALA A 325 -10.21 16.61 -5.47
C ALA A 325 -11.35 16.20 -4.54
N ARG A 326 -11.01 15.90 -3.28
CA ARG A 326 -11.97 15.59 -2.23
C ARG A 326 -12.89 16.78 -1.96
N ALA A 327 -12.31 17.97 -1.78
CA ALA A 327 -13.10 19.19 -1.55
C ALA A 327 -14.01 19.56 -2.74
N TRP A 328 -13.63 19.18 -3.97
CA TRP A 328 -14.51 19.31 -5.13
C TRP A 328 -15.64 18.29 -5.07
N LEU A 329 -15.35 17.01 -4.82
CA LEU A 329 -16.36 15.96 -4.70
C LEU A 329 -17.38 16.29 -3.61
N GLU A 330 -16.91 16.70 -2.43
CA GLU A 330 -17.73 17.15 -1.30
C GLU A 330 -18.77 18.21 -1.67
N ARG A 331 -18.41 19.13 -2.56
CA ARG A 331 -19.30 20.20 -3.05
C ARG A 331 -20.19 19.75 -4.20
N ALA A 332 -19.73 18.80 -5.01
CA ALA A 332 -20.48 18.30 -6.16
C ALA A 332 -21.59 17.31 -5.77
N LEU A 333 -21.44 16.62 -4.63
CA LEU A 333 -22.46 15.69 -4.13
C LEU A 333 -23.76 16.41 -3.80
N GLY A 334 -24.85 15.99 -4.45
CA GLY A 334 -26.19 16.57 -4.29
C GLY A 334 -26.48 17.77 -5.19
N LEU A 335 -25.55 18.12 -6.09
CA LEU A 335 -25.79 19.11 -7.15
C LEU A 335 -26.10 18.41 -8.47
N ASP A 336 -27.00 19.00 -9.25
CA ASP A 336 -27.22 18.58 -10.63
C ASP A 336 -25.92 18.73 -11.44
N PRO A 337 -25.66 17.86 -12.45
CA PRO A 337 -24.45 17.91 -13.24
C PRO A 337 -24.15 19.29 -13.86
N SER A 338 -25.19 20.06 -14.21
CA SER A 338 -25.09 21.43 -14.74
C SER A 338 -24.70 22.49 -13.71
N GLU A 339 -24.91 22.22 -12.41
CA GLU A 339 -24.65 23.16 -11.31
C GLU A 339 -23.30 22.92 -10.64
N ARG A 340 -22.64 21.81 -10.96
CA ARG A 340 -21.37 21.43 -10.33
C ARG A 340 -20.28 22.47 -10.61
N PRO A 341 -19.44 22.79 -9.61
CA PRO A 341 -18.32 23.68 -9.82
C PRO A 341 -17.41 23.11 -10.90
N HIS A 342 -16.84 23.98 -11.74
CA HIS A 342 -15.83 23.55 -12.69
C HIS A 342 -14.67 22.87 -11.94
N LEU A 343 -14.34 21.64 -12.36
CA LEU A 343 -13.25 20.84 -11.77
C LEU A 343 -11.89 21.55 -11.87
N GLY A 344 -11.78 22.52 -12.78
CA GLY A 344 -10.56 23.29 -13.03
C GLY A 344 -9.40 22.40 -13.45
N PHE A 345 -8.20 22.97 -13.48
CA PHE A 345 -7.00 22.20 -13.73
C PHE A 345 -6.49 21.59 -12.42
N MET A 346 -6.96 20.39 -12.12
CA MET A 346 -6.57 19.66 -10.91
C MET A 346 -5.29 18.85 -11.11
N ARG A 347 -4.39 18.90 -10.12
CA ARG A 347 -3.16 18.09 -10.11
C ARG A 347 -3.15 17.19 -8.87
N PRO A 348 -2.90 15.88 -9.01
CA PRO A 348 -2.75 15.17 -10.29
C PRO A 348 -4.10 15.03 -11.02
N ARG A 349 -4.08 15.01 -12.35
CA ARG A 349 -5.28 14.94 -13.19
C ARG A 349 -6.17 13.73 -12.87
N TRP A 350 -5.57 12.58 -12.53
CA TRP A 350 -6.30 11.37 -12.15
C TRP A 350 -7.21 11.61 -10.95
N ALA A 351 -6.82 12.48 -10.01
CA ALA A 351 -7.60 12.75 -8.80
C ALA A 351 -8.92 13.47 -9.13
N GLY A 352 -8.87 14.42 -10.07
CA GLY A 352 -10.07 15.10 -10.54
C GLY A 352 -10.99 14.18 -11.35
N GLU A 353 -10.42 13.34 -12.21
CA GLU A 353 -11.19 12.36 -12.97
C GLU A 353 -11.87 11.33 -12.06
N GLN A 354 -11.16 10.82 -11.04
CA GLN A 354 -11.73 9.90 -10.06
C GLN A 354 -12.88 10.56 -9.28
N ALA A 355 -12.69 11.80 -8.82
CA ALA A 355 -13.70 12.54 -8.09
C ALA A 355 -14.97 12.72 -8.94
N ARG A 356 -14.83 13.05 -10.23
CA ARG A 356 -15.96 13.16 -11.16
C ARG A 356 -16.71 11.84 -11.32
N LEU A 357 -15.99 10.72 -11.51
CA LEU A 357 -16.62 9.40 -11.64
C LEU A 357 -17.51 9.06 -10.43
N TRP A 358 -17.06 9.38 -9.21
CA TRP A 358 -17.88 9.18 -8.01
C TRP A 358 -19.06 10.14 -7.90
N ALA A 359 -18.91 11.39 -8.32
CA ALA A 359 -20.04 12.33 -8.33
C ALA A 359 -21.12 11.92 -9.34
N ASP A 360 -20.70 11.44 -10.52
CA ASP A 360 -21.61 10.92 -11.54
C ASP A 360 -22.39 9.71 -11.02
N ALA A 361 -21.69 8.74 -10.43
CA ALA A 361 -22.29 7.54 -9.84
C ALA A 361 -23.30 7.84 -8.73
N ALA A 362 -22.95 8.74 -7.80
CA ALA A 362 -23.81 9.10 -6.67
C ALA A 362 -25.14 9.72 -7.14
N ASN A 363 -25.11 10.54 -8.20
CA ASN A 363 -26.33 11.12 -8.76
C ASN A 363 -27.17 10.09 -9.51
N ALA A 364 -26.55 9.21 -10.32
CA ALA A 364 -27.26 8.15 -11.02
C ALA A 364 -27.94 7.19 -10.04
N GLY A 365 -27.29 6.86 -8.93
CA GLY A 365 -27.87 6.04 -7.85
C GLY A 365 -29.08 6.69 -7.17
N ALA A 366 -29.09 8.02 -7.04
CA ALA A 366 -30.22 8.76 -6.46
C ALA A 366 -31.47 8.73 -7.36
N GLU A 367 -31.30 8.75 -8.68
CA GLU A 367 -32.41 8.66 -9.64
C GLU A 367 -33.10 7.29 -9.66
N VAL A 368 -32.37 6.21 -9.34
CA VAL A 368 -32.91 4.83 -9.33
C VAL A 368 -33.63 4.52 -8.01
N GLY A 369 -33.32 5.23 -6.92
CA GLY A 369 -33.91 5.03 -5.59
C GLY A 369 -35.12 5.92 -5.26
N ALA A 370 -35.47 6.88 -6.14
CA ALA A 370 -36.65 7.74 -6.03
C ALA A 370 -37.81 7.19 -6.88
#